data_AF-A0A5E4U5Y5-F1
#
_entry.id   AF-A0A5E4U5Y5-F1
#
_cell.length_a   1.000
_cell.length_b   1.000
_cell.length_c   1.000
_cell.angle_alpha   90.00
_cell.angle_beta   90.00
_cell.angle_gamma   90.00
#
_symmetry.space_group_name_H-M   'P 1'
#
loop_
_entity.id
_entity.type
_entity.pdbx_description
1 polymer ?
#
loop_
_entity_poly.entity_id
_entity_poly.type
_entity_poly.pdbx_seq_one_letter_code
_entity_poly.pdbx_strand_id
1 'polypeptide(L)' 'MLSGNRDFAKLEQDAMASLAGHGWKPDYIAIRRRSNLLAPAAHELDAPLVVLAAAKLGATGLIDNLEI' A
#
# COMPACT_ATOMS: atom_id res chain seq x y z
N MET A 1 10.47 13.30 -15.10
CA MET A 1 9.41 13.42 -14.09
C MET A 1 8.69 12.08 -14.05
N LEU A 2 8.73 11.34 -12.94
CA LEU A 2 7.96 10.09 -12.85
C LEU A 2 6.47 10.45 -12.75
N SER A 3 5.77 10.34 -13.87
CA SER A 3 4.31 10.39 -13.94
C SER A 3 3.72 9.10 -13.36
N GLY A 4 3.86 8.91 -12.05
CA GLY A 4 3.26 7.79 -11.31
C GLY A 4 1.76 7.99 -11.11
N ASN A 5 1.00 6.90 -11.05
CA ASN A 5 -0.41 6.95 -10.68
C ASN A 5 -0.54 7.45 -9.23
N ARG A 6 -1.27 8.54 -9.02
CA ARG A 6 -1.48 9.18 -7.70
C ARG A 6 -2.84 8.86 -7.09
N ASP A 7 -3.63 8.00 -7.74
CA ASP A 7 -4.85 7.44 -7.15
C ASP A 7 -4.48 6.31 -6.19
N PHE A 8 -4.00 6.69 -5.01
CA PHE A 8 -3.53 5.75 -4.01
C PHE A 8 -4.63 4.80 -3.53
N ALA A 9 -5.87 5.30 -3.40
CA ALA A 9 -7.00 4.47 -3.00
C ALA A 9 -7.25 3.35 -4.01
N LYS A 10 -7.21 3.67 -5.31
CA LYS A 10 -7.34 2.66 -6.35
C LYS A 10 -6.18 1.67 -6.36
N LEU A 11 -4.94 2.15 -6.20
CA LEU A 11 -3.76 1.28 -6.13
C LEU A 11 -3.83 0.31 -4.94
N GLU A 12 -4.25 0.79 -3.77
CA GLU A 12 -4.49 -0.03 -2.58
C GLU A 12 -5.55 -1.11 -2.86
N GLN A 13 -6.69 -0.73 -3.45
CA GLN A 13 -7.77 -1.66 -3.80
C GLN A 13 -7.35 -2.71 -4.82
N ASP A 14 -6.68 -2.30 -5.90
CA ASP A 14 -6.21 -3.19 -6.97
C ASP A 14 -5.19 -4.19 -6.42
N ALA A 15 -4.30 -3.75 -5.52
CA ALA A 15 -3.32 -4.62 -4.88
C ALA A 15 -3.97 -5.60 -3.89
N MET A 16 -4.96 -5.16 -3.11
CA MET A 16 -5.75 -6.03 -2.23
C MET A 16 -6.48 -7.11 -3.04
N ALA A 17 -7.12 -6.72 -4.15
CA ALA A 17 -7.81 -7.64 -5.05
C ALA A 17 -6.84 -8.65 -5.69
N SER A 18 -5.65 -8.19 -6.10
CA SER A 18 -4.61 -9.05 -6.64
C SER A 18 -4.16 -10.11 -5.63
N LEU A 19 -3.83 -9.73 -4.39
CA LEU A 19 -3.45 -10.69 -3.35
C LEU A 19 -4.58 -11.70 -3.07
N ALA A 20 -5.83 -11.22 -2.97
CA ALA A 20 -6.99 -12.09 -2.79
C ALA A 20 -7.14 -13.10 -3.95
N GLY A 21 -6.93 -12.67 -5.20
CA GLY A 21 -6.95 -13.53 -6.38
C GLY A 21 -5.87 -14.63 -6.36
N HIS A 22 -4.77 -14.42 -5.64
CA HIS A 22 -3.70 -15.40 -5.45
C HIS A 22 -3.88 -16.27 -4.18
N GLY A 23 -5.05 -16.24 -3.54
CA GLY A 23 -5.36 -17.06 -2.36
C GLY A 23 -4.83 -16.51 -1.04
N TRP A 24 -4.30 -15.29 -1.03
CA TRP A 24 -3.96 -14.58 0.20
C TRP A 24 -5.21 -13.97 0.82
N LYS A 25 -5.17 -13.74 2.13
CA LYS A 25 -6.17 -12.95 2.85
C LYS A 25 -5.52 -11.66 3.31
N PRO A 26 -5.51 -10.61 2.48
CA PRO A 26 -4.91 -9.35 2.86
C PRO A 26 -5.73 -8.66 3.96
N ASP A 27 -5.06 -8.24 5.02
CA ASP A 27 -5.64 -7.44 6.10
C ASP A 27 -5.64 -5.96 5.70
N TYR A 28 -4.54 -5.46 5.13
CA TYR A 28 -4.46 -4.13 4.54
C TYR A 28 -3.29 -3.99 3.56
N ILE A 29 -3.44 -3.05 2.62
CA ILE A 29 -2.37 -2.40 1.87
C ILE A 29 -2.62 -0.90 1.98
N ALA A 30 -1.62 -0.13 2.39
CA ALA A 30 -1.76 1.29 2.65
C ALA A 30 -0.54 2.07 2.19
N ILE A 31 -0.76 3.12 1.39
CA ILE A 31 0.25 4.10 1.00
C ILE A 31 0.20 5.25 1.99
N ARG A 32 1.33 5.51 2.66
CA ARG A 32 1.45 6.49 3.73
C ARG A 32 2.70 7.33 3.55
N ARG A 33 2.70 8.52 4.17
CA ARG A 33 3.90 9.34 4.28
C ARG A 33 4.89 8.70 5.23
N ARG A 34 6.15 8.62 4.83
CA ARG A 34 7.20 8.01 5.66
C ARG A 34 7.39 8.74 6.99
N SER A 35 7.18 10.05 7.00
CA SER A 35 7.44 10.90 8.17
C SER A 35 6.47 10.71 9.34
N ASN A 36 5.20 10.37 9.07
CA ASN A 36 4.16 10.34 10.10
C ASN A 36 3.11 9.23 9.91
N LEU A 37 3.27 8.38 8.89
CA LEU A 37 2.36 7.29 8.54
C LEU A 37 0.91 7.73 8.27
N LEU A 38 0.68 9.00 7.98
CA LEU A 38 -0.62 9.51 7.55
C LEU A 38 -0.78 9.35 6.03
N ALA A 39 -2.02 9.29 5.56
CA ALA A 39 -2.30 9.39 4.13
C ALA A 39 -1.73 10.73 3.59
N PRO A 40 -1.07 10.73 2.44
CA PRO A 40 -0.59 11.96 1.81
C PRO A 40 -1.80 12.79 1.33
N ALA A 41 -1.78 14.09 1.60
CA ALA A 41 -2.74 15.01 0.98
C ALA A 41 -2.42 15.22 -0.51
N ALA A 42 -3.38 15.73 -1.28
CA ALA A 42 -3.22 15.99 -2.71
C ALA A 42 -2.08 16.98 -3.04
N HIS A 43 -1.64 17.81 -2.08
CA HIS A 43 -0.50 18.71 -2.25
C HIS A 43 0.84 18.09 -1.78
N GLU A 44 0.81 16.91 -1.18
CA GLU A 44 1.97 16.22 -0.60
C GLU A 44 2.38 14.99 -1.42
N LEU A 45 1.94 14.93 -2.68
CA LEU A 45 2.15 13.78 -3.56
C LEU A 45 3.62 13.56 -3.96
N ASP A 46 4.50 14.53 -3.66
CA ASP A 46 5.95 14.45 -3.86
C ASP A 46 6.73 14.15 -2.56
N ALA A 47 6.03 13.99 -1.42
CA ALA A 47 6.67 13.62 -0.17
C ALA A 47 7.15 12.15 -0.21
N PRO A 48 8.22 11.77 0.53
CA PRO A 48 8.64 10.39 0.65
C PRO A 48 7.51 9.49 1.16
N LEU A 49 7.27 8.38 0.46
CA LEU A 49 6.17 7.46 0.75
C LEU A 49 6.68 6.12 1.24
N VAL A 50 5.80 5.41 1.94
CA VAL A 50 5.97 4.00 2.31
C VAL A 50 4.67 3.27 2.04
N VAL A 51 4.79 2.10 1.41
CA VAL A 51 3.69 1.14 1.28
C VAL A 51 3.80 0.16 2.43
N LEU A 52 2.70 -0.02 3.17
CA LEU A 52 2.60 -0.99 4.25
C LEU A 52 1.62 -2.08 3.83
N ALA A 53 1.99 -3.35 3.99
CA ALA A 53 1.14 -4.48 3.64
C ALA A 53 1.12 -5.51 4.77
N ALA A 54 -0.06 -6.07 5.03
CA ALA A 54 -0.23 -7.24 5.86
C ALA A 54 -1.22 -8.21 5.20
N ALA A 55 -0.85 -9.48 5.12
CA ALA A 55 -1.69 -10.51 4.54
C ALA A 55 -1.41 -11.88 5.15
N LYS A 56 -2.41 -12.74 5.15
CA LYS A 56 -2.30 -14.13 5.60
C LYS A 56 -2.25 -15.10 4.43
N LEU A 57 -1.37 -16.09 4.52
CA LEU A 57 -1.34 -17.27 3.68
C LEU A 57 -1.64 -18.49 4.56
N GLY A 58 -2.86 -19.02 4.45
CA GLY A 58 -3.36 -20.02 5.39
C GLY A 58 -3.49 -19.44 6.80
N ALA A 59 -2.75 -19.99 7.77
CA ALA A 59 -2.68 -19.49 9.14
C ALA A 59 -1.52 -18.51 9.39
N THR A 60 -0.57 -18.42 8.45
CA THR A 60 0.63 -17.60 8.61
C THR A 60 0.33 -16.16 8.19
N GLY A 61 0.47 -15.22 9.12
CA GLY A 61 0.41 -13.78 8.83
C GLY A 61 1.79 -13.24 8.48
N LEU A 62 1.89 -12.54 7.35
CA LEU A 62 3.09 -11.85 6.90
C LEU A 62 2.84 -10.35 6.84
N ILE A 63 3.89 -9.60 7.13
CA ILE A 63 3.93 -8.15 6.99
C ILE A 63 5.12 -7.78 6.11
N ASP A 64 4.96 -6.73 5.32
CA ASP A 64 6.03 -6.16 4.51
C ASP A 64 5.85 -4.64 4.38
N ASN A 65 6.93 -3.94 4.07
CA ASN A 65 6.90 -2.52 3.74
C ASN A 65 7.91 -2.18 2.63
N LEU A 66 7.56 -1.20 1.80
CA LEU A 66 8.40 -0.71 0.71
C LEU A 66 8.45 0.83 0.72
N GLU A 67 9.65 1.38 0.82
CA GLU A 67 9.90 2.83 0.77
C GLU A 67 10.11 3.31 -0.68
N ILE A 68 9.58 4.50 -1.01
CA ILE A 68 9.61 5.13 -2.35
C ILE A 68 10.09 6.59 -2.25
#